data_AF-A0A971R6E1-F1
#
_entry.id   AF-A0A971R6E1-F1
#
_cell.length_a   1.000
_cell.length_b   1.000
_cell.length_c   1.000
_cell.angle_alpha   90.00
_cell.angle_beta   90.00
_cell.angle_gamma   90.00
#
_symmetry.space_group_name_H-M   'P 1'
#
loop_
_entity.id
_entity.type
_entity.pdbx_description
1 polymer ?
#
loop_
_entity_poly.entity_id
_entity_poly.type
_entity_poly.pdbx_seq_one_letter_code
_entity_poly.pdbx_strand_id
1 'polypeptide(L)'
;MRRKVPVFWRVMAATGFCFALLVGALHWPLRWWVLVLRASAAGMLFGATVGLIVLLERYDLPKTLIRFLGVPAAGIGLYIGLQQLPNGVWERLPITPKPLVMVQIVDAYRTLSLGVTGQSADGATWMLEVDGPSGARWVTVEDAQVTKSGASGCSERFVMAAAPRPPGHVVAADEEIVCGPDYAGYYRVALLADGSIWFWGDFDSAQTELTSHLLVALVAVTCGILAPYVGHWLAPGGSRSASRSL
;
A
#
# COMPACT_ATOMS: atom_id res chain seq x y z
N MET A 1 -22.88 9.68 -46.99
CA MET A 1 -23.46 9.75 -45.62
C MET A 1 -22.35 9.73 -44.59
N ARG A 2 -22.07 10.85 -43.91
CA ARG A 2 -21.10 10.88 -42.79
C ARG A 2 -21.82 10.44 -41.52
N ARG A 3 -21.54 9.23 -41.02
CA ARG A 3 -22.03 8.80 -39.69
C ARG A 3 -21.38 9.72 -38.65
N LYS A 4 -22.18 10.56 -37.99
CA LYS A 4 -21.71 11.37 -36.87
C LYS A 4 -21.29 10.42 -35.76
N VAL A 5 -20.00 10.39 -35.44
CA VAL A 5 -19.50 9.72 -34.24
C VAL A 5 -20.27 10.30 -33.04
N PRO A 6 -20.95 9.47 -32.24
CA PRO A 6 -21.71 9.95 -31.09
C PRO A 6 -20.82 10.80 -30.19
N VAL A 7 -21.36 11.91 -29.70
CA VAL A 7 -20.66 12.87 -28.80
C VAL A 7 -20.00 12.13 -27.63
N PHE A 8 -20.63 11.07 -27.14
CA PHE A 8 -20.12 10.17 -26.11
C PHE A 8 -18.69 9.65 -26.37
N TRP A 9 -18.39 9.19 -27.59
CA TRP A 9 -17.07 8.64 -27.93
C TRP A 9 -15.97 9.71 -27.96
N ARG A 10 -16.33 10.96 -28.30
CA ARG A 10 -15.38 12.08 -28.29
C ARG A 10 -15.03 12.50 -26.86
N VAL A 11 -16.02 12.49 -25.97
CA VAL A 11 -15.81 12.80 -24.54
C VAL A 11 -14.94 11.73 -23.89
N MET A 12 -15.24 10.45 -24.10
CA MET A 12 -14.44 9.34 -23.54
C MET A 12 -12.97 9.36 -24.00
N ALA A 13 -12.72 9.61 -25.29
CA ALA A 13 -11.36 9.71 -25.81
C ALA A 13 -10.59 10.91 -25.22
N ALA A 14 -11.25 12.05 -25.05
CA ALA A 14 -10.65 13.23 -24.45
C ALA A 14 -10.31 13.02 -22.97
N THR A 15 -11.21 12.38 -22.20
CA THR A 15 -10.98 12.09 -20.78
C THR A 15 -9.84 11.09 -20.59
N GLY A 16 -9.79 10.03 -21.41
CA GLY A 16 -8.69 9.04 -21.37
C GLY A 16 -7.33 9.66 -21.71
N PHE A 17 -7.29 10.59 -22.68
CA PHE A 17 -6.06 11.30 -23.04
C PHE A 17 -5.59 12.27 -21.93
N CYS A 18 -6.52 13.01 -21.31
CA CYS A 18 -6.19 13.91 -20.20
C CYS A 18 -5.67 13.13 -18.98
N PHE A 19 -6.24 11.96 -18.69
CA PHE A 19 -5.78 11.10 -17.61
C PHE A 19 -4.35 10.58 -17.86
N ALA A 20 -4.05 10.15 -19.09
CA ALA A 20 -2.71 9.69 -19.45
C ALA A 20 -1.65 10.80 -19.30
N LEU A 21 -1.98 12.04 -19.68
CA LEU A 21 -1.09 13.19 -19.52
C LEU A 21 -0.88 13.59 -18.05
N LEU A 22 -1.95 13.58 -17.24
CA LEU A 22 -1.86 13.89 -15.81
C LEU A 22 -0.98 12.87 -15.08
N VAL A 23 -1.17 11.58 -15.35
CA VAL A 23 -0.35 10.51 -14.76
C VAL A 23 1.10 10.60 -15.22
N GLY A 24 1.34 10.97 -16.48
CA GLY A 24 2.70 11.17 -17.02
C GLY A 24 3.44 12.37 -16.43
N ALA A 25 2.75 13.44 -16.06
CA ALA A 25 3.36 14.67 -15.56
C ALA A 25 3.84 14.59 -14.09
N LEU A 26 3.26 13.71 -13.27
CA LEU A 26 3.54 13.68 -11.83
C LEU A 26 4.75 12.82 -11.39
N HIS A 27 5.33 11.93 -12.23
CA HIS A 27 6.23 10.86 -11.71
C HIS A 27 7.48 10.55 -12.57
N TRP A 28 8.49 11.44 -12.55
CA TRP A 28 9.65 11.40 -13.48
C TRP A 28 10.97 10.78 -12.96
N PRO A 29 11.03 9.81 -12.01
CA PRO A 29 12.09 8.80 -12.21
C PRO A 29 11.80 7.44 -11.54
N LEU A 30 10.91 6.64 -12.11
CA LEU A 30 10.91 5.18 -11.92
C LEU A 30 10.73 4.53 -13.30
N ARG A 31 10.98 3.22 -13.45
CA ARG A 31 10.87 2.48 -14.73
C ARG A 31 9.40 2.45 -15.21
N TRP A 32 8.98 3.62 -15.72
CA TRP A 32 7.63 4.08 -15.98
C TRP A 32 6.84 3.17 -16.91
N TRP A 33 7.52 2.52 -17.86
CA TRP A 33 6.87 1.68 -18.85
C TRP A 33 6.23 0.43 -18.22
N VAL A 34 6.75 -0.15 -17.13
CA VAL A 34 6.12 -1.32 -16.48
C VAL A 34 4.85 -0.91 -15.74
N LEU A 35 4.87 0.23 -15.04
CA LEU A 35 3.71 0.75 -14.34
C LEU A 35 2.62 1.23 -15.32
N VAL A 36 3.02 1.93 -16.39
CA VAL A 36 2.12 2.34 -17.48
C VAL A 36 1.53 1.12 -18.18
N LEU A 37 2.32 0.07 -18.47
CA LEU A 37 1.78 -1.16 -19.07
C LEU A 37 0.80 -1.88 -18.13
N ARG A 38 1.10 -1.97 -16.84
CA ARG A 38 0.20 -2.61 -15.85
C ARG A 38 -1.07 -1.82 -15.62
N ALA A 39 -0.97 -0.50 -15.45
CA ALA A 39 -2.12 0.39 -15.29
C ALA A 39 -2.96 0.47 -16.57
N SER A 40 -2.32 0.48 -17.75
CA SER A 40 -3.02 0.47 -19.04
C SER A 40 -3.70 -0.87 -19.30
N ALA A 41 -3.05 -2.00 -19.00
CA ALA A 41 -3.66 -3.32 -19.08
C ALA A 41 -4.83 -3.45 -18.10
N ALA A 42 -4.70 -2.98 -16.87
CA ALA A 42 -5.78 -2.96 -15.88
C ALA A 42 -6.94 -2.05 -16.34
N GLY A 43 -6.66 -0.86 -16.85
CA GLY A 43 -7.66 0.06 -17.39
C GLY A 43 -8.36 -0.47 -18.63
N MET A 44 -7.64 -1.17 -19.52
CA MET A 44 -8.22 -1.84 -20.69
C MET A 44 -9.08 -3.05 -20.29
N LEU A 45 -8.61 -3.89 -19.37
CA LEU A 45 -9.39 -5.01 -18.85
C LEU A 45 -10.63 -4.52 -18.12
N PHE A 46 -10.52 -3.45 -17.34
CA PHE A 46 -11.65 -2.81 -16.68
C PHE A 46 -12.63 -2.23 -17.70
N GLY A 47 -12.16 -1.41 -18.64
CA GLY A 47 -12.99 -0.83 -19.70
C GLY A 47 -13.66 -1.88 -20.58
N ALA A 48 -12.95 -2.98 -20.89
CA ALA A 48 -13.51 -4.13 -21.60
C ALA A 48 -14.55 -4.87 -20.74
N THR A 49 -14.32 -5.03 -19.44
CA THR A 49 -15.27 -5.68 -18.51
C THR A 49 -16.53 -4.83 -18.33
N VAL A 50 -16.40 -3.52 -18.16
CA VAL A 50 -17.54 -2.58 -18.10
C VAL A 50 -18.27 -2.54 -19.43
N GLY A 51 -17.54 -2.47 -20.54
CA GLY A 51 -18.10 -2.54 -21.89
C GLY A 51 -18.89 -3.84 -22.11
N LEU A 52 -18.35 -4.97 -21.66
CA LEU A 52 -19.00 -6.28 -21.72
C LEU A 52 -20.25 -6.33 -20.83
N ILE A 53 -20.19 -5.84 -19.59
CA ILE A 53 -21.34 -5.79 -18.66
C ILE A 53 -22.47 -4.91 -19.23
N VAL A 54 -22.14 -3.76 -19.80
CA VAL A 54 -23.10 -2.83 -20.43
C VAL A 54 -23.66 -3.42 -21.73
N LEU A 55 -22.84 -4.13 -22.51
CA LEU A 55 -23.26 -4.82 -23.74
C LEU A 55 -24.14 -6.04 -23.46
N LEU A 56 -23.93 -6.72 -22.32
CA LEU A 56 -24.60 -7.97 -22.04
C LEU A 56 -26.02 -7.79 -21.49
N GLU A 57 -26.36 -6.71 -20.75
CA GLU A 57 -27.61 -6.73 -19.97
C GLU A 57 -28.11 -5.31 -19.57
N ARG A 58 -29.30 -4.82 -19.97
CA ARG A 58 -30.61 -4.98 -19.30
C ARG A 58 -30.62 -5.12 -17.75
N TYR A 59 -29.63 -4.61 -17.02
CA TYR A 59 -29.53 -4.83 -15.58
C TYR A 59 -29.99 -3.70 -14.66
N ASP A 60 -30.49 -4.15 -13.51
CA ASP A 60 -30.92 -3.41 -12.33
C ASP A 60 -29.74 -2.63 -11.73
N LEU A 61 -29.68 -1.34 -12.06
CA LEU A 61 -28.65 -0.36 -11.72
C LEU A 61 -28.11 -0.45 -10.27
N PRO A 62 -28.93 -0.69 -9.21
CA PRO A 62 -28.45 -0.77 -7.83
C PRO A 62 -27.46 -1.92 -7.60
N LYS A 63 -27.69 -3.08 -8.22
CA LYS A 63 -26.82 -4.26 -8.05
C LYS A 63 -25.47 -4.06 -8.74
N THR A 64 -25.48 -3.38 -9.88
CA THR A 64 -24.25 -3.03 -10.60
C THR A 64 -23.43 -2.01 -9.80
N LEU A 65 -24.08 -0.98 -9.23
CA LEU A 65 -23.42 0.02 -8.37
C LEU A 65 -22.78 -0.59 -7.11
N ILE A 66 -23.47 -1.51 -6.42
CA ILE A 66 -22.92 -2.18 -5.23
C ILE A 66 -21.68 -2.99 -5.59
N ARG A 67 -21.69 -3.72 -6.71
CA ARG A 67 -20.50 -4.47 -7.16
C ARG A 67 -19.35 -3.55 -7.58
N PHE A 68 -19.69 -2.40 -8.18
CA PHE A 68 -18.71 -1.43 -8.67
C PHE A 68 -18.02 -0.64 -7.56
N LEU A 69 -18.76 -0.28 -6.50
CA LEU A 69 -18.23 0.50 -5.38
C LEU A 69 -17.75 -0.39 -4.22
N GLY A 70 -18.43 -1.53 -3.99
CA GLY A 70 -18.13 -2.42 -2.87
C GLY A 70 -16.79 -3.13 -3.00
N VAL A 71 -16.40 -3.57 -4.19
CA VAL A 71 -15.14 -4.30 -4.40
C VAL A 71 -13.91 -3.39 -4.22
N PRO A 72 -13.85 -2.17 -4.81
CA PRO A 72 -12.77 -1.23 -4.52
C PRO A 72 -12.73 -0.79 -3.05
N ALA A 73 -13.89 -0.51 -2.44
CA ALA A 73 -13.97 -0.10 -1.04
C ALA A 73 -13.46 -1.20 -0.08
N ALA A 74 -13.78 -2.47 -0.35
CA ALA A 74 -13.26 -3.60 0.42
C ALA A 74 -11.74 -3.76 0.24
N GLY A 75 -11.22 -3.57 -0.97
CA GLY A 75 -9.78 -3.57 -1.24
C GLY A 75 -9.04 -2.45 -0.50
N ILE A 76 -9.63 -1.24 -0.48
CA ILE A 76 -9.10 -0.08 0.26
C ILE A 76 -9.16 -0.33 1.78
N GLY A 77 -10.27 -0.87 2.29
CA GLY A 77 -10.42 -1.18 3.71
C GLY A 77 -9.40 -2.22 4.19
N LEU A 78 -9.17 -3.27 3.40
CA LEU A 78 -8.14 -4.27 3.69
C LEU A 78 -6.73 -3.65 3.66
N TYR A 79 -6.44 -2.77 2.70
CA TYR A 79 -5.16 -2.08 2.60
C TYR A 79 -4.90 -1.13 3.77
N ILE A 80 -5.90 -0.33 4.19
CA ILE A 80 -5.79 0.55 5.36
C ILE A 80 -5.58 -0.28 6.63
N GLY A 81 -6.25 -1.42 6.76
CA GLY A 81 -6.04 -2.34 7.88
C GLY A 81 -4.61 -2.90 7.94
N LEU A 82 -3.98 -3.13 6.80
CA LEU A 82 -2.59 -3.61 6.70
C LEU A 82 -1.55 -2.50 6.96
N GLN A 83 -1.92 -1.23 6.81
CA GLN A 83 -1.06 -0.08 7.15
C GLN A 83 -1.09 0.28 8.64
N GLN A 84 -1.90 -0.38 9.47
CA GLN A 84 -1.88 -0.23 10.93
C GLN A 84 -0.81 -1.14 11.59
N LEU A 85 0.34 -1.28 10.96
CA LEU A 85 1.52 -1.64 11.74
C LEU A 85 1.82 -0.45 12.67
N PRO A 86 2.25 -0.69 13.92
CA PRO A 86 2.51 0.35 14.90
C PRO A 86 3.75 1.14 14.49
N ASN A 87 3.56 2.06 13.54
CA ASN A 87 4.59 2.97 13.10
C ASN A 87 4.91 3.91 14.25
N GLY A 88 6.18 3.94 14.63
CA GLY A 88 6.67 4.91 15.59
C GLY A 88 6.41 4.56 17.07
N VAL A 89 5.87 3.38 17.40
CA VAL A 89 5.63 2.96 18.79
C VAL A 89 6.56 1.83 19.18
N TRP A 90 7.10 1.90 20.41
CA TRP A 90 7.89 0.83 21.00
C TRP A 90 6.98 -0.35 21.37
N GLU A 91 7.31 -1.52 20.85
CA GLU A 91 6.63 -2.78 21.15
C GLU A 91 7.54 -3.71 21.93
N ARG A 92 6.99 -4.36 22.95
CA ARG A 92 7.74 -5.35 23.74
C ARG A 92 7.72 -6.69 23.01
N LEU A 93 8.89 -7.24 22.74
CA LEU A 93 9.05 -8.58 22.18
C LEU A 93 8.89 -9.66 23.26
N PRO A 94 8.56 -10.92 22.87
CA PRO A 94 8.49 -12.03 23.79
C PRO A 94 9.78 -12.20 24.60
N ILE A 95 9.64 -12.63 25.85
CA ILE A 95 10.78 -12.91 26.73
C ILE A 95 11.59 -14.08 26.15
N THR A 96 12.91 -13.93 26.12
CA THR A 96 13.81 -14.99 25.66
C THR A 96 13.95 -16.08 26.72
N PRO A 97 14.12 -17.36 26.33
CA PRO A 97 14.36 -18.45 27.28
C PRO A 97 15.64 -18.27 28.10
N LYS A 98 16.62 -17.53 27.56
CA LYS A 98 17.87 -17.18 28.22
C LYS A 98 18.11 -15.67 28.20
N PRO A 99 18.75 -15.10 29.23
CA PRO A 99 19.18 -13.70 29.20
C PRO A 99 20.11 -13.46 28.01
N LEU A 100 19.77 -12.47 27.19
CA LEU A 100 20.62 -12.00 26.11
C LEU A 100 21.64 -10.99 26.63
N VAL A 101 22.79 -10.91 25.95
CA VAL A 101 23.81 -9.87 26.15
C VAL A 101 23.95 -8.99 24.90
N MET A 102 23.44 -9.45 23.77
CA MET A 102 23.46 -8.75 22.49
C MET A 102 22.14 -8.99 21.76
N VAL A 103 21.68 -7.98 21.02
CA VAL A 103 20.55 -8.06 20.09
C VAL A 103 20.97 -7.43 18.76
N GLN A 104 20.53 -8.00 17.65
CA GLN A 104 20.83 -7.54 16.30
C GLN A 104 19.60 -7.69 15.40
N ILE A 105 19.49 -6.81 14.42
CA ILE A 105 18.48 -6.92 13.35
C ILE A 105 19.13 -7.68 12.19
N VAL A 106 18.39 -8.65 11.66
CA VAL A 106 18.85 -9.57 10.62
C VAL A 106 17.81 -9.62 9.51
N ASP A 107 18.22 -9.15 8.34
CA ASP A 107 17.52 -9.36 7.08
C ASP A 107 16.06 -8.86 7.08
N ALA A 108 15.90 -7.54 7.21
CA ALA A 108 14.60 -6.91 6.99
C ALA A 108 14.09 -7.01 5.53
N TYR A 109 14.89 -7.59 4.61
CA TYR A 109 14.67 -7.49 3.16
C TYR A 109 13.97 -8.71 2.53
N ARG A 110 14.18 -9.93 3.02
CA ARG A 110 13.83 -11.14 2.24
C ARG A 110 12.41 -11.66 2.38
N THR A 111 11.71 -11.39 3.47
CA THR A 111 10.42 -12.07 3.74
C THR A 111 9.33 -11.18 4.31
N LEU A 112 9.51 -9.84 4.33
CA LEU A 112 8.63 -8.91 5.07
C LEU A 112 8.52 -9.23 6.57
N SER A 113 9.32 -10.17 7.07
CA SER A 113 9.45 -10.50 8.48
C SER A 113 10.79 -9.94 8.95
N LEU A 114 10.74 -8.97 9.85
CA LEU A 114 11.94 -8.47 10.49
C LEU A 114 12.54 -9.59 11.36
N GLY A 115 13.72 -10.08 11.00
CA GLY A 115 14.47 -11.00 11.84
C GLY A 115 15.14 -10.24 12.97
N VAL A 116 14.91 -10.66 14.21
CA VAL A 116 15.70 -10.20 15.36
C VAL A 116 16.49 -11.39 15.86
N THR A 117 17.80 -11.24 15.99
CA THR A 117 18.64 -12.22 16.65
C THR A 117 19.16 -11.69 17.98
N GLY A 118 19.45 -12.64 18.85
CA GLY A 118 19.96 -12.38 20.18
C GLY A 118 21.05 -13.38 20.51
N GLN A 119 22.10 -12.94 21.20
CA GLN A 119 23.12 -13.86 21.72
C GLN A 119 23.08 -13.84 23.24
N SER A 120 23.02 -15.03 23.86
CA SER A 120 23.14 -15.17 25.31
C SER A 120 24.60 -15.23 25.76
N ALA A 121 24.82 -15.04 27.06
CA ALA A 121 26.18 -14.98 27.65
C ALA A 121 26.99 -16.28 27.47
N ASP A 122 26.32 -17.42 27.27
CA ASP A 122 26.93 -18.72 26.97
C ASP A 122 27.26 -18.92 25.47
N GLY A 123 27.01 -17.89 24.64
CA GLY A 123 27.29 -17.89 23.21
C GLY A 123 26.17 -18.45 22.34
N ALA A 124 25.05 -18.95 22.91
CA ALA A 124 23.94 -19.46 22.12
C ALA A 124 23.22 -18.32 21.36
N THR A 125 22.92 -18.55 20.09
CA THR A 125 22.21 -17.62 19.23
C THR A 125 20.74 -17.99 19.14
N TRP A 126 19.89 -17.00 19.34
CA TRP A 126 18.44 -17.09 19.26
C TRP A 126 17.95 -16.20 18.13
N MET A 127 16.90 -16.62 17.43
CA MET A 127 16.22 -15.84 16.42
C MET A 127 14.74 -15.76 16.77
N LEU A 128 14.16 -14.58 16.64
CA LEU A 128 12.74 -14.37 16.77
C LEU A 128 12.07 -14.78 15.45
N GLU A 129 11.36 -15.89 15.49
CA GLU A 129 10.51 -16.36 14.40
C GLU A 129 9.10 -15.78 14.59
N VAL A 130 8.59 -15.09 13.57
CA VAL A 130 7.24 -14.53 13.56
C VAL A 130 6.34 -15.48 12.77
N ASP A 131 5.76 -16.46 13.47
CA ASP A 131 4.92 -17.50 12.86
C ASP A 131 3.46 -17.05 12.70
N GLY A 132 3.21 -16.04 11.87
CA GLY A 132 1.86 -15.60 11.51
C GLY A 132 0.94 -15.36 12.73
N PRO A 133 -0.31 -15.89 12.75
CA PRO A 133 -1.27 -15.64 13.83
C PRO A 133 -0.89 -16.30 15.17
N SER A 134 0.10 -17.21 15.18
CA SER A 134 0.59 -17.90 16.38
C SER A 134 1.44 -16.99 17.28
N GLY A 135 1.78 -15.79 16.80
CA GLY A 135 2.65 -14.85 17.50
C GLY A 135 4.13 -15.11 17.25
N ALA A 136 4.98 -14.30 17.87
CA ALA A 136 6.42 -14.40 17.75
C ALA A 136 7.00 -15.34 18.82
N ARG A 137 8.00 -16.15 18.46
CA ARG A 137 8.69 -17.07 19.38
C ARG A 137 10.19 -17.09 19.12
N TRP A 138 10.98 -17.31 20.18
CA TRP A 138 12.42 -17.46 20.05
C TRP A 138 12.80 -18.90 19.75
N VAL A 139 13.58 -19.11 18.69
CA VAL A 139 14.13 -20.40 18.29
C VAL A 139 15.65 -20.35 18.34
N THR A 140 16.28 -21.45 18.76
CA THR A 140 17.74 -21.59 18.71
C THR A 140 18.17 -21.78 17.27
N VAL A 141 19.20 -21.04 16.86
CA VAL A 141 19.76 -21.17 15.52
C VAL A 141 21.08 -21.92 15.62
N GLU A 142 21.07 -23.17 15.20
CA GLU A 142 22.28 -23.98 15.05
C GLU A 142 22.97 -23.54 13.74
N ASP A 143 24.22 -23.09 13.85
CA ASP A 143 25.15 -22.85 12.74
C ASP A 143 24.75 -21.87 11.61
N ALA A 144 23.66 -21.12 11.72
CA ALA A 144 23.40 -20.09 10.71
C ALA A 144 24.37 -18.92 10.88
N GLN A 145 25.18 -18.70 9.86
CA GLN A 145 25.91 -17.46 9.66
C GLN A 145 24.89 -16.34 9.47
N VAL A 146 24.55 -15.68 10.57
CA VAL A 146 23.75 -14.46 10.60
C VAL A 146 24.56 -13.38 9.89
N THR A 147 24.31 -13.18 8.60
CA THR A 147 24.96 -12.14 7.81
C THR A 147 24.08 -10.90 7.87
N LYS A 148 24.61 -9.82 8.45
CA LYS A 148 23.93 -8.52 8.39
C LYS A 148 23.79 -8.14 6.92
N SER A 149 22.56 -7.85 6.48
CA SER A 149 22.33 -7.24 5.19
C SER A 149 23.18 -5.97 5.14
N GLY A 150 24.14 -5.92 4.21
CA GLY A 150 24.88 -4.69 3.99
C GLY A 150 23.88 -3.59 3.66
N ALA A 151 23.89 -2.49 4.41
CA ALA A 151 22.99 -1.37 4.18
C ALA A 151 23.13 -0.92 2.73
N SER A 152 22.10 -1.13 1.91
CA SER A 152 22.03 -0.49 0.61
C SER A 152 21.92 1.01 0.87
N GLY A 153 22.89 1.79 0.38
CA GLY A 153 22.95 3.23 0.63
C GLY A 153 21.61 3.89 0.29
N CYS A 154 20.94 4.42 1.30
CA CYS A 154 19.69 5.14 1.12
C CYS A 154 19.93 6.43 0.36
N SER A 155 19.06 6.75 -0.59
CA SER A 155 19.05 8.09 -1.16
C SER A 155 18.71 9.09 -0.06
N GLU A 156 19.33 10.27 -0.06
CA GLU A 156 19.10 11.37 0.90
C GLU A 156 17.63 11.83 1.01
N ARG A 157 16.75 11.36 0.12
CA ARG A 157 15.31 11.69 0.12
C ARG A 157 14.53 11.16 1.32
N PHE A 158 15.01 10.14 2.02
CA PHE A 158 14.28 9.56 3.14
C PHE A 158 14.76 10.19 4.45
N VAL A 159 14.10 11.28 4.86
CA VAL A 159 14.30 11.88 6.19
C VAL A 159 13.38 11.15 7.16
N MET A 160 13.89 10.10 7.79
CA MET A 160 13.14 9.36 8.79
C MET A 160 13.28 10.02 10.16
N ALA A 161 12.20 10.00 10.95
CA ALA A 161 12.24 10.50 12.31
C ALA A 161 13.20 9.64 13.15
N ALA A 162 13.99 10.28 14.02
CA ALA A 162 14.81 9.53 14.95
C ALA A 162 13.91 8.74 15.91
N ALA A 163 14.29 7.48 16.18
CA ALA A 163 13.57 6.62 17.10
C ALA A 163 13.49 7.30 18.48
N PRO A 164 12.32 7.36 19.12
CA PRO A 164 12.19 7.89 20.47
C PRO A 164 13.02 7.04 21.44
N ARG A 165 13.35 7.59 22.62
CA ARG A 165 14.10 6.84 23.63
C ARG A 165 13.33 5.58 24.06
N PRO A 166 13.99 4.41 24.13
CA PRO A 166 13.38 3.18 24.66
C PRO A 166 12.91 3.36 26.11
N PRO A 167 11.93 2.55 26.59
CA PRO A 167 11.30 2.72 27.90
C PRO A 167 12.14 2.24 29.10
N GLY A 168 13.47 2.40 29.07
CA GLY A 168 14.33 2.02 30.19
C GLY A 168 15.83 2.16 29.92
N HIS A 169 16.64 1.57 30.79
CA HIS A 169 18.09 1.59 30.66
C HIS A 169 18.54 0.57 29.61
N VAL A 170 18.99 1.07 28.45
CA VAL A 170 19.48 0.26 27.33
C VAL A 170 20.84 -0.32 27.65
N VAL A 171 20.99 -1.64 27.54
CA VAL A 171 22.28 -2.35 27.69
C VAL A 171 22.87 -2.75 26.35
N ALA A 172 22.04 -3.03 25.35
CA ALA A 172 22.44 -3.25 23.97
C ALA A 172 21.34 -2.74 23.03
N ALA A 173 21.72 -2.25 21.86
CA ALA A 173 20.79 -1.87 20.82
C ALA A 173 21.41 -2.09 19.45
N ASP A 174 20.56 -2.33 18.47
CA ASP A 174 20.95 -2.34 17.06
C ASP A 174 19.92 -1.54 16.25
N GLU A 175 20.42 -0.95 15.18
CA GLU A 175 19.66 -0.08 14.30
C GLU A 175 19.92 -0.52 12.86
N GLU A 176 18.85 -0.59 12.07
CA GLU A 176 18.93 -0.91 10.65
C GLU A 176 18.05 0.05 9.86
N ILE A 177 18.65 0.64 8.84
CA ILE A 177 17.93 1.39 7.83
C ILE A 177 17.85 0.53 6.58
N VAL A 178 16.64 0.40 6.06
CA VAL A 178 16.33 -0.44 4.91
C VAL A 178 15.79 0.47 3.81
N CYS A 179 16.42 0.44 2.65
CA CYS A 179 15.98 1.27 1.53
C CYS A 179 15.77 0.43 0.28
N GLY A 180 14.51 0.44 -0.19
CA GLY A 180 14.09 -0.08 -1.46
C GLY A 180 13.82 1.02 -2.49
N PRO A 181 13.51 0.63 -3.74
CA PRO A 181 13.19 1.59 -4.80
C PRO A 181 11.96 2.47 -4.49
N ASP A 182 11.03 1.96 -3.69
CA ASP A 182 9.72 2.58 -3.41
C ASP A 182 9.39 2.65 -1.91
N TYR A 183 10.37 2.41 -1.03
CA TYR A 183 10.17 2.45 0.43
C TYR A 183 11.48 2.66 1.17
N ALA A 184 11.39 3.21 2.37
CA ALA A 184 12.43 3.21 3.37
C ALA A 184 11.85 2.80 4.73
N GLY A 185 12.62 2.05 5.50
CA GLY A 185 12.27 1.68 6.87
C GLY A 185 13.43 1.99 7.80
N TYR A 186 13.12 2.51 8.99
CA TYR A 186 14.04 2.64 10.09
C TYR A 186 13.59 1.73 11.22
N TYR A 187 14.47 0.81 11.59
CA TYR A 187 14.20 -0.19 12.60
C TYR A 187 15.22 -0.07 13.71
N ARG A 188 14.75 -0.24 14.94
CA ARG A 188 15.58 -0.24 16.14
C ARG A 188 15.13 -1.34 17.08
N VAL A 189 16.09 -2.10 17.58
CA VAL A 189 15.89 -3.05 18.67
C VAL A 189 16.71 -2.61 19.88
N ALA A 190 16.14 -2.72 21.07
CA ALA A 190 16.79 -2.38 22.33
C ALA A 190 16.59 -3.50 23.34
N LEU A 191 17.69 -4.00 23.89
CA LEU A 191 17.74 -4.83 25.08
C LEU A 191 17.90 -3.93 26.30
N LEU A 192 16.98 -4.03 27.26
CA LEU A 192 16.99 -3.26 28.49
C LEU A 192 17.67 -4.05 29.63
N ALA A 193 18.08 -3.34 30.67
CA ALA A 193 18.75 -3.92 31.84
C ALA A 193 17.88 -4.94 32.62
N ASP A 194 16.55 -4.89 32.47
CA ASP A 194 15.62 -5.87 33.05
C ASP A 194 15.49 -7.15 32.21
N GLY A 195 16.25 -7.26 31.10
CA GLY A 195 16.21 -8.38 30.17
C GLY A 195 15.06 -8.32 29.16
N SER A 196 14.21 -7.29 29.19
CA SER A 196 13.18 -7.10 28.18
C SER A 196 13.78 -6.58 26.88
N ILE A 197 13.19 -7.02 25.76
CA ILE A 197 13.58 -6.60 24.43
C ILE A 197 12.43 -5.80 23.84
N TRP A 198 12.77 -4.66 23.28
CA TRP A 198 11.83 -3.74 22.67
C TRP A 198 12.21 -3.51 21.21
N PHE A 199 11.20 -3.44 20.36
CA PHE A 199 11.32 -3.15 18.96
C PHE A 199 10.59 -1.85 18.64
N TRP A 200 11.17 -1.07 17.75
CA TRP A 200 10.57 0.11 17.18
C TRP A 200 10.84 0.10 15.69
N GLY A 201 9.80 0.41 14.91
CA GLY A 201 9.90 0.54 13.47
C GLY A 201 9.12 1.76 13.01
N ASP A 202 9.72 2.50 12.09
CA ASP A 202 9.03 3.46 11.26
C ASP A 202 9.23 3.07 9.81
N PHE A 203 8.14 2.98 9.06
CA PHE A 203 8.14 2.56 7.68
C PHE A 203 7.52 3.64 6.82
N ASP A 204 8.36 4.28 6.02
CA ASP A 204 7.94 5.24 5.03
C ASP A 204 7.88 4.55 3.66
N SER A 205 6.68 4.30 3.17
CA SER A 205 6.51 3.79 1.81
C SER A 205 6.19 4.94 0.86
N ALA A 206 6.94 5.07 -0.24
CA ALA A 206 6.50 5.93 -1.35
C ALA A 206 5.14 5.48 -1.90
N GLN A 207 4.75 4.22 -1.65
CA GLN A 207 3.43 3.68 -1.95
C GLN A 207 2.30 4.32 -1.14
N THR A 208 2.53 4.81 0.08
CA THR A 208 1.49 5.52 0.85
C THR A 208 1.08 6.80 0.14
N GLU A 209 2.04 7.52 -0.45
CA GLU A 209 1.74 8.67 -1.32
C GLU A 209 1.06 8.21 -2.63
N LEU A 210 1.61 7.20 -3.31
CA LEU A 210 1.05 6.71 -4.58
C LEU A 210 -0.40 6.22 -4.43
N THR A 211 -0.73 5.57 -3.31
CA THR A 211 -2.07 5.04 -3.03
C THR A 211 -3.04 6.18 -2.74
N SER A 212 -2.60 7.23 -2.05
CA SER A 212 -3.40 8.45 -1.87
C SER A 212 -3.68 9.14 -3.21
N HIS A 213 -2.70 9.20 -4.11
CA HIS A 213 -2.87 9.77 -5.45
C HIS A 213 -3.75 8.91 -6.35
N LEU A 214 -3.64 7.58 -6.28
CA LEU A 214 -4.51 6.65 -6.99
C LEU A 214 -5.97 6.74 -6.50
N LEU A 215 -6.18 6.93 -5.19
CA LEU A 215 -7.52 7.15 -4.63
C LEU A 215 -8.13 8.43 -5.19
N VAL A 216 -7.39 9.54 -5.18
CA VAL A 216 -7.84 10.83 -5.75
C VAL A 216 -8.14 10.69 -7.24
N ALA A 217 -7.26 10.00 -7.98
CA ALA A 217 -7.46 9.71 -9.40
C ALA A 217 -8.72 8.87 -9.66
N LEU A 218 -8.98 7.84 -8.83
CA LEU A 218 -10.18 7.00 -8.92
C LEU A 218 -11.45 7.80 -8.62
N VAL A 219 -11.43 8.64 -7.58
CA VAL A 219 -12.56 9.54 -7.24
C VAL A 219 -12.82 10.51 -8.37
N ALA A 220 -11.78 11.13 -8.93
CA ALA A 220 -11.92 12.06 -10.05
C ALA A 220 -12.52 11.37 -11.29
N VAL A 221 -12.06 10.16 -11.61
CA VAL A 221 -12.59 9.37 -12.75
C VAL A 221 -14.04 8.96 -12.49
N THR A 222 -14.37 8.47 -11.30
CA THR A 222 -15.75 8.07 -10.97
C THR A 222 -16.71 9.27 -10.97
N CYS A 223 -16.32 10.40 -10.39
CA CYS A 223 -17.10 11.64 -10.47
C CYS A 223 -17.27 12.11 -11.92
N GLY A 224 -16.22 12.07 -12.74
CA GLY A 224 -16.28 12.45 -14.16
C GLY A 224 -17.20 11.54 -14.99
N ILE A 225 -17.24 10.25 -14.68
CA ILE A 225 -18.15 9.29 -15.33
C ILE A 225 -19.59 9.47 -14.85
N LEU A 226 -19.83 9.76 -13.57
CA LEU A 226 -21.18 9.83 -12.99
C LEU A 226 -21.88 11.18 -13.22
N ALA A 227 -21.14 12.29 -13.29
CA ALA A 227 -21.73 13.63 -13.44
C ALA A 227 -22.69 13.77 -14.63
N PRO A 228 -22.41 13.22 -15.83
CA PRO A 228 -23.32 13.27 -16.97
C PRO A 228 -24.63 12.50 -16.73
N TYR A 229 -24.58 11.38 -16.01
CA TYR A 229 -25.77 10.57 -15.72
C TYR A 229 -26.67 11.26 -14.70
N VAL A 230 -26.08 11.88 -13.67
CA VAL A 230 -26.82 12.67 -12.69
C VAL A 230 -27.43 13.92 -13.34
N GLY A 231 -26.68 14.61 -14.19
CA GLY A 231 -27.18 15.76 -14.94
C GLY A 231 -28.34 15.42 -15.86
N HIS A 232 -28.34 14.24 -16.48
CA HIS A 232 -29.47 13.78 -17.29
C HIS A 232 -30.73 13.47 -16.47
N TRP A 233 -30.57 12.97 -15.24
CA TRP A 233 -31.67 12.68 -14.32
C TRP A 233 -32.25 13.94 -13.66
N LEU A 234 -31.39 14.91 -13.36
CA LEU A 234 -31.77 16.17 -12.72
C LEU A 234 -32.24 17.24 -13.70
N ALA A 235 -31.97 17.10 -15.00
CA ALA A 235 -32.54 17.97 -16.01
C ALA A 235 -34.07 17.89 -15.88
N PRO A 236 -34.76 18.97 -15.45
CA PRO A 236 -36.20 18.95 -15.24
C PRO A 236 -36.83 18.51 -16.55
N GLY A 237 -37.51 17.36 -16.50
CA GLY A 237 -38.03 16.66 -17.67
C GLY A 237 -38.73 17.66 -18.56
N GLY A 238 -38.10 17.99 -19.69
CA GLY A 238 -38.65 18.89 -20.69
C GLY A 238 -40.07 18.43 -20.94
N SER A 239 -41.00 19.30 -20.54
CA SER A 239 -42.44 19.10 -20.60
C SER A 239 -42.76 18.33 -21.88
N ARG A 240 -43.24 17.09 -21.75
CA ARG A 240 -43.83 16.37 -22.87
C ARG A 240 -44.97 17.26 -23.36
N SER A 241 -44.72 17.98 -24.44
CA SER A 241 -45.71 18.81 -25.10
C SER A 241 -46.83 17.86 -25.51
N ALA A 242 -47.94 17.93 -24.78
CA ALA A 242 -49.16 17.23 -25.11
C ALA A 242 -49.72 17.82 -26.40
N SER A 243 -49.25 17.36 -27.55
CA SER A 243 -49.97 17.54 -28.82
C SER A 243 -51.13 16.55 -28.84
N ARG A 244 -52.19 16.86 -28.10
CA ARG A 244 -53.52 16.36 -28.43
C ARG A 244 -54.01 17.22 -29.60
N SER A 245 -53.85 16.69 -30.80
CA SER A 245 -54.61 17.14 -31.96
C SER A 245 -56.08 16.80 -31.74
N LEU A 246 -56.92 17.84 -31.75
CA LEU A 246 -58.35 17.76 -32.03
C LEU A 246 -58.56 17.71 -33.55
#